data_AF-A0A525K9Q1-F1
#
_entry.id   AF-A0A525K9Q1-F1
#
_cell.length_a   1.000
_cell.length_b   1.000
_cell.length_c   1.000
_cell.angle_alpha   90.00
_cell.angle_beta   90.00
_cell.angle_gamma   90.00
#
_symmetry.space_group_name_H-M   'P 1'
#
loop_
_entity.id
_entity.type
_entity.pdbx_description
1 polymer ?
#
loop_
_entity_poly.entity_id
_entity_poly.type
_entity_poly.pdbx_seq_one_letter_code
_entity_poly.pdbx_strand_id
1 'polypeptide(L)' 'MAQKQVKRRWSYKEDRRLLALAAESRSLEVISDQLKRPAETVLTIARRLGVTIKPRGANAAELSRGRKHRASMLPE' A
#
# COMPACT_ATOMS: atom_id res chain seq x y z
N MET A 1 5.28 -3.67 32.48
CA MET A 1 6.44 -3.96 31.59
C MET A 1 6.21 -3.23 30.26
N ALA A 2 6.68 -2.00 30.13
CA ALA A 2 6.49 -1.20 28.91
C ALA A 2 7.51 -1.64 27.86
N GLN A 3 7.05 -2.38 26.85
CA GLN A 3 7.89 -2.83 25.74
C GLN A 3 8.25 -1.60 24.90
N LYS A 4 9.40 -0.99 25.22
CA LYS A 4 10.01 0.11 24.50
C LYS A 4 10.46 -0.42 23.14
N GLN A 5 9.54 -0.49 22.18
CA GLN A 5 9.86 -0.87 20.82
C GLN A 5 10.91 0.10 20.30
N VAL A 6 12.12 -0.41 20.12
CA VAL A 6 13.18 0.20 19.34
C VAL A 6 12.53 0.69 18.05
N LYS A 7 12.44 2.00 17.85
CA LYS A 7 11.95 2.63 16.63
C LYS A 7 12.87 2.19 15.49
N ARG A 8 12.68 0.96 14.97
CA ARG A 8 13.31 0.49 13.73
C ARG A 8 12.74 1.38 12.64
N ARG A 9 13.47 2.46 12.38
CA ARG A 9 13.23 3.48 11.38
C ARG A 9 12.89 2.75 10.09
N TRP A 10 11.73 3.07 9.53
CA TRP A 10 11.24 2.48 8.30
C TRP A 10 12.31 2.64 7.23
N SER A 11 12.75 1.55 6.63
CA SER A 11 13.78 1.60 5.60
C SER A 11 13.17 1.85 4.23
N TYR A 12 13.93 2.47 3.33
CA TYR A 12 13.52 2.69 1.94
C TYR A 12 13.08 1.40 1.22
N LYS A 13 13.69 0.25 1.56
CA LYS A 13 13.27 -1.07 1.08
C LYS A 13 11.87 -1.46 1.56
N GLU A 14 11.51 -1.12 2.80
CA GLU A 14 10.16 -1.34 3.35
C GLU A 14 9.15 -0.41 2.65
N ASP A 15 9.48 0.86 2.37
CA ASP A 15 8.62 1.78 1.59
C ASP A 15 8.35 1.24 0.18
N ARG A 16 9.39 0.82 -0.53
CA ARG A 16 9.25 0.25 -1.88
C ARG A 16 8.42 -1.03 -1.89
N ARG A 17 8.58 -1.91 -0.89
CA ARG A 17 7.72 -3.10 -0.75
C ARG A 17 6.27 -2.70 -0.44
N LEU A 18 6.04 -1.75 0.46
CA LEU A 18 4.70 -1.27 0.77
C LEU A 18 4.01 -0.70 -0.48
N LEU A 19 4.73 0.10 -1.28
CA LEU A 19 4.23 0.63 -2.55
C LEU A 19 3.91 -0.47 -3.56
N ALA A 20 4.79 -1.46 -3.72
CA ALA A 20 4.57 -2.58 -4.63
C ALA A 20 3.32 -3.38 -4.25
N LEU A 21 3.17 -3.70 -2.96
CA LEU A 21 2.01 -4.45 -2.46
C LEU A 21 0.72 -3.64 -2.51
N ALA A 22 0.80 -2.32 -2.28
CA ALA A 22 -0.33 -1.41 -2.46
C ALA A 22 -0.73 -1.31 -3.95
N ALA A 23 0.23 -1.31 -4.88
CA ALA A 23 -0.03 -1.34 -6.32
C ALA A 23 -0.68 -2.66 -6.76
N GLU A 24 -0.29 -3.78 -6.18
CA GLU A 24 -0.95 -5.08 -6.32
C GLU A 24 -2.33 -5.15 -5.62
N SER A 25 -2.79 -4.05 -5.00
CA SER A 25 -4.08 -4.00 -4.31
C SER A 25 -4.20 -5.04 -3.18
N ARG A 26 -3.09 -5.37 -2.52
CA ARG A 26 -3.09 -6.30 -1.39
C ARG A 26 -3.76 -5.68 -0.17
N SER A 27 -4.42 -6.53 0.61
CA SER A 27 -5.06 -6.12 1.87
C SER A 27 -4.04 -5.77 2.95
N LEU A 28 -4.42 -4.87 3.85
CA LEU A 28 -3.57 -4.41 4.95
C LEU A 28 -2.97 -5.57 5.78
N GLU A 29 -3.75 -6.61 6.07
CA GLU A 29 -3.29 -7.78 6.82
C GLU A 29 -2.14 -8.51 6.11
N VAL A 30 -2.28 -8.74 4.80
CA VAL A 30 -1.26 -9.41 3.98
C VAL A 30 0.02 -8.57 3.93
N ILE A 31 -0.12 -7.25 3.79
CA ILE A 31 1.02 -6.32 3.78
C ILE A 31 1.71 -6.32 5.15
N SER A 32 0.93 -6.34 6.23
CA SER A 32 1.45 -6.38 7.60
C SER A 32 2.22 -7.66 7.89
N ASP A 33 1.73 -8.81 7.41
CA ASP A 33 2.39 -10.10 7.57
C ASP A 33 3.70 -10.16 6.77
N GLN A 34 3.69 -9.74 5.51
CA GLN A 34 4.89 -9.73 4.66
C GLN A 34 5.97 -8.77 5.16
N LEU A 35 5.58 -7.62 5.71
CA LEU A 35 6.52 -6.67 6.29
C LEU A 35 6.90 -7.04 7.73
N LYS A 36 6.26 -8.05 8.34
CA LYS A 36 6.40 -8.41 9.77
C LYS A 36 6.24 -7.18 10.67
N ARG A 37 5.31 -6.27 10.30
CA ARG A 37 5.05 -4.99 10.99
C ARG A 37 3.58 -4.91 11.41
N PRO A 38 3.27 -4.22 12.52
CA PRO A 38 1.89 -4.01 12.92
C PRO A 38 1.14 -3.17 11.87
N ALA A 39 -0.12 -3.55 11.63
CA ALA A 39 -0.99 -2.94 10.62
C ALA A 39 -1.16 -1.42 10.81
N GLU A 40 -1.20 -0.94 12.06
CA GLU A 40 -1.27 0.49 12.39
C GLU A 40 -0.05 1.28 11.87
N THR A 41 1.15 0.70 11.99
CA THR A 41 2.37 1.31 11.44
C THR A 41 2.35 1.28 9.92
N VAL A 42 1.92 0.17 9.31
CA VAL A 42 1.74 0.07 7.86
C VAL A 42 0.77 1.14 7.34
N LEU A 43 -0.36 1.37 8.01
CA LEU A 43 -1.30 2.44 7.67
C LEU A 43 -0.68 3.84 7.78
N THR A 44 0.07 4.08 8.87
CA THR A 44 0.75 5.36 9.09
C THR A 44 1.72 5.67 7.96
N ILE A 45 2.49 4.67 7.52
CA ILE A 45 3.44 4.83 6.43
C ILE A 45 2.77 4.91 5.07
N ALA A 46 1.74 4.09 4.83
CA ALA A 46 0.95 4.16 3.61
C ALA A 46 0.40 5.58 3.39
N ARG A 47 -0.18 6.19 4.43
CA ARG A 47 -0.64 7.59 4.40
C ARG A 47 0.49 8.57 4.12
N ARG A 48 1.67 8.37 4.71
CA ARG A 48 2.86 9.20 4.45
C ARG A 48 3.37 9.09 3.02
N LEU A 49 3.27 7.92 2.41
CA LEU A 49 3.64 7.67 1.02
C LEU A 49 2.53 8.06 0.02
N GLY A 50 1.39 8.58 0.49
CA GLY A 50 0.25 8.94 -0.36
C GLY A 50 -0.51 7.75 -0.93
N VAL A 51 -0.33 6.54 -0.39
CA VAL A 51 -1.08 5.34 -0.80
C VAL A 51 -2.15 4.99 0.21
N THR A 52 -3.34 4.68 -0.29
CA THR A 52 -4.47 4.26 0.55
C THR A 52 -4.58 2.74 0.49
N ILE A 53 -4.21 2.07 1.58
CA ILE A 53 -4.43 0.64 1.73
C ILE A 53 -5.81 0.44 2.37
N LYS A 54 -6.71 -0.18 1.62
CA LYS A 54 -8.06 -0.50 2.09
C LYS A 54 -7.98 -1.67 3.10
N PRO A 55 -8.58 -1.55 4.31
CA PRO A 55 -8.73 -2.68 5.21
C PRO A 55 -9.67 -3.72 4.59
N ARG A 56 -9.53 -4.99 4.99
CA ARG A 56 -10.25 -6.14 4.41
C ARG A 56 -11.76 -5.84 4.34
N GLY A 57 -12.27 -5.64 3.12
CA GLY A 57 -13.68 -5.34 2.87
C GLY A 57 -13.93 -4.28 1.81
N ALA A 58 -13.00 -3.35 1.59
CA ALA A 58 -13.16 -2.37 0.52
C ALA A 58 -12.48 -2.90 -0.75
N ASN A 59 -13.31 -3.47 -1.63
CA ASN A 59 -12.95 -3.98 -2.96
C ASN A 59 -11.95 -3.04 -3.67
N ALA A 60 -10.77 -3.55 -3.97
CA ALA A 60 -9.73 -2.85 -4.72
C ALA A 60 -10.01 -2.84 -6.23
N ALA A 61 -11.26 -2.55 -6.59
CA ALA A 61 -11.75 -2.42 -7.97
C ALA A 61 -12.03 -0.96 -8.37
N GLU A 62 -11.66 0.01 -7.52
CA GLU A 62 -12.08 1.42 -7.69
C GLU A 62 -10.94 2.39 -8.02
N LEU A 63 -9.67 2.06 -7.74
CA LEU A 63 -8.54 2.95 -8.07
C LEU A 63 -7.74 2.54 -9.32
N SER A 64 -8.30 1.67 -10.16
CA SER A 64 -7.81 1.41 -11.53
C SER A 64 -8.77 1.89 -12.63
N ARG A 65 -9.91 2.51 -12.29
CA ARG A 65 -10.81 3.14 -13.28
C ARG A 65 -10.43 4.60 -13.60
N GLY A 66 -9.16 4.94 -13.41
CA GLY A 66 -8.60 6.28 -13.65
C GLY A 66 -7.46 6.35 -14.67
N ARG A 67 -6.92 5.21 -15.17
CA ARG A 67 -6.07 5.19 -16.37
C ARG A 67 -6.90 4.73 -17.57
N LYS A 68 -7.89 5.55 -17.90
CA LYS A 68 -8.57 5.48 -19.20
C LYS A 68 -7.55 5.70 -20.31
N HIS A 69 -7.41 4.66 -21.13
CA HIS A 69 -7.09 4.69 -22.55
C HIS A 69 -6.61 6.05 -23.09
N ARG A 70 -5.33 6.11 -23.48
CA ARG A 70 -4.96 6.86 -24.69
C ARG A 70 -4.60 5.91 -25.84
N ALA A 71 -5.27 4.76 -25.87
CA ALA A 71 -5.39 3.90 -27.05
C ALA A 71 -6.73 4.22 -27.72
N SER A 72 -6.73 5.28 -28.51
CA SER A 72 -7.68 5.56 -29.60
C SER A 72 -6.80 6.24 -30.65
N MET A 73 -6.21 5.50 -31.58
CA MET A 73 -6.86 5.09 -32.84
C MET A 73 -7.40 6.32 -33.56
N LEU A 74 -6.60 6.89 -34.46
CA LEU A 74 -7.02 7.89 -35.43
C LEU A 74 -6.76 7.28 -36.82
N PRO A 75 -7.80 6.94 -37.59
CA PRO A 75 -7.70 6.78 -39.03
C PRO A 75 -8.08 8.08 -39.73
N GLU A 76 -7.28 8.50 -40.71
CA GLU A 76 -7.73 9.06 -42.00
C GLU A 76 -6.77 8.58 -43.09
#